data_AF-W9UZD9-F1
#
_entry.id   AF-W9UZD9-F1
#
_cell.length_a   1.000
_cell.length_b   1.000
_cell.length_c   1.000
_cell.angle_alpha   90.00
_cell.angle_beta   90.00
_cell.angle_gamma   90.00
#
_symmetry.space_group_name_H-M   'P 1'
#
loop_
_entity.id
_entity.type
_entity.pdbx_description
1 polymer ?
#
loop_
_entity_poly.entity_id
_entity_poly.type
_entity_poly.pdbx_seq_one_letter_code
_entity_poly.pdbx_strand_id
1 'polypeptide(L)' 'MLRINDVVAFEEARYRILDVSDIRYTWINVDSDKAFPERVSVAEVEDFILSETLKKN' A
#
# COMPACT_ATOMS: atom_id res chain seq x y z
N MET A 1 -10.96 -1.97 -2.98
CA MET A 1 -10.46 -0.81 -2.20
C MET A 1 -9.81 -1.32 -0.93
N LEU A 2 -8.58 -0.85 -0.66
CA LEU A 2 -7.79 -1.26 0.50
C LEU A 2 -8.32 -0.59 1.78
N ARG A 3 -8.13 -1.23 2.92
CA ARG A 3 -8.57 -0.78 4.25
C ARG A 3 -7.39 -0.69 5.20
N ILE A 4 -7.53 0.10 6.26
CA ILE A 4 -6.56 0.12 7.36
C ILE A 4 -6.31 -1.31 7.85
N ASN A 5 -5.04 -1.65 8.08
CA ASN A 5 -4.49 -2.96 8.41
C ASN A 5 -4.49 -4.02 7.30
N ASP A 6 -5.04 -3.74 6.11
CA ASP A 6 -4.78 -4.61 4.95
C ASP A 6 -3.27 -4.69 4.73
N VAL A 7 -2.79 -5.90 4.43
CA VAL A 7 -1.42 -6.14 4.00
C VAL A 7 -1.44 -6.51 2.52
N VAL A 8 -0.68 -5.78 1.72
CA VAL A 8 -0.57 -5.96 0.28
C VAL A 8 0.86 -6.30 -0.09
N ALA A 9 1.03 -7.15 -1.10
CA ALA A 9 2.30 -7.34 -1.77
C ALA A 9 2.41 -6.28 -2.88
N PHE A 10 3.50 -5.52 -2.88
CA PHE A 10 3.83 -4.56 -3.92
C PHE A 10 5.33 -4.70 -4.23
N GLU A 11 5.66 -4.93 -5.49
CA GLU A 11 7.00 -5.34 -5.91
C GLU A 11 7.49 -6.57 -5.12
N GLU A 12 8.65 -6.49 -4.46
CA GLU A 12 9.26 -7.58 -3.69
C GLU A 12 9.02 -7.45 -2.18
N ALA A 13 8.12 -6.57 -1.74
CA ALA A 13 7.86 -6.32 -0.33
C ALA A 13 6.38 -6.27 0.04
N ARG A 14 6.10 -6.43 1.33
CA ARG A 14 4.76 -6.32 1.90
C ARG A 14 4.57 -4.97 2.57
N TYR A 15 3.42 -4.38 2.32
CA TYR A 15 3.03 -3.09 2.87
C TYR A 15 1.75 -3.21 3.68
N ARG A 16 1.71 -2.65 4.89
CA ARG A 16 0.49 -2.51 5.68
C ARG A 16 -0.10 -1.12 5.50
N ILE A 17 -1.40 -1.06 5.21
CA ILE A 17 -2.13 0.20 5.18
C ILE A 17 -2.31 0.73 6.60
N LEU A 18 -1.85 1.95 6.84
CA LEU A 18 -1.94 2.64 8.13
C LEU A 18 -3.09 3.64 8.17
N ASP A 19 -3.37 4.30 7.04
CA ASP A 19 -4.40 5.32 6.92
C ASP A 19 -4.99 5.34 5.50
N VAL A 20 -6.27 5.71 5.41
CA VAL A 20 -6.99 5.87 4.14
C VAL A 20 -7.74 7.19 4.17
N SER A 21 -7.54 8.00 3.15
CA SER A 21 -8.26 9.26 2.92
C SER A 21 -8.82 9.31 1.50
N ASP A 22 -9.63 10.32 1.20
CA ASP A 22 -10.24 10.47 -0.12
C ASP A 22 -9.23 10.62 -1.27
N ILE A 23 -8.02 11.07 -0.99
CA ILE A 23 -7.00 11.39 -2.02
C ILE A 23 -5.74 10.51 -1.96
N ARG A 24 -5.51 9.81 -0.84
CA ARG A 24 -4.28 9.03 -0.64
C ARG A 24 -4.42 7.92 0.39
N TYR A 25 -3.54 6.94 0.27
CA TYR A 25 -3.21 5.97 1.28
C TYR A 25 -1.91 6.35 1.99
N THR A 26 -1.80 5.96 3.26
CA THR A 26 -0.51 5.86 3.94
C THR A 26 -0.25 4.39 4.21
N TRP A 27 0.90 3.89 3.79
CA TRP A 27 1.31 2.50 4.01
C TRP A 27 2.74 2.42 4.53
N ILE A 28 3.14 1.27 5.08
CA ILE A 28 4.50 1.05 5.57
C ILE A 28 4.97 -0.34 5.16
N ASN A 29 6.22 -0.43 4.70
CA ASN A 29 6.88 -1.69 4.44
C ASN A 29 7.05 -2.47 5.76
N VAL A 30 6.45 -3.66 5.87
CA VAL A 30 6.50 -4.49 7.08
C VAL A 30 7.63 -5.52 7.07
N ASP A 31 8.40 -5.60 5.98
CA ASP A 31 9.56 -6.46 5.84
C ASP A 31 10.86 -5.75 6.27
N SER A 32 10.79 -4.46 6.65
CA SER A 32 11.93 -3.68 7.12
C SER A 32 11.64 -3.04 8.49
N ASP A 33 12.46 -3.37 9.49
CA ASP A 33 12.40 -2.78 10.84
C ASP A 33 12.78 -1.29 10.89
N LYS A 34 13.27 -0.74 9.78
CA LYS A 34 13.67 0.67 9.64
C LYS A 34 12.77 1.45 8.68
N ALA A 35 11.62 0.89 8.29
CA ALA A 35 10.70 1.53 7.37
C ALA A 35 10.06 2.78 7.97
N PHE A 36 9.78 3.75 7.11
CA PHE A 36 8.96 4.91 7.42
C PHE A 36 7.66 4.83 6.63
N PRO A 37 6.54 5.39 7.15
CA PRO A 37 5.31 5.46 6.38
C PRO A 37 5.48 6.27 5.09
N GLU A 38 5.01 5.70 4.00
CA GLU A 38 4.99 6.31 2.67
C GLU A 38 3.56 6.71 2.30
N ARG A 39 3.42 7.77 1.51
CA ARG A 39 2.12 8.24 1.01
C ARG A 39 2.03 7.95 -0.47
N VAL A 40 0.93 7.34 -0.88
CA VAL A 40 0.64 6.98 -2.27
C VAL A 40 -0.76 7.47 -2.61
N SER A 41 -0.94 8.09 -3.78
CA SER A 41 -2.26 8.60 -4.18
C SER A 41 -3.23 7.45 -4.45
N VAL A 42 -4.53 7.74 -4.39
CA VAL A 42 -5.56 6.75 -4.75
C VAL A 42 -5.39 6.30 -6.21
N ALA A 43 -5.08 7.22 -7.12
CA ALA A 43 -4.86 6.93 -8.54
C ALA A 43 -3.69 5.98 -8.76
N GLU A 44 -2.55 6.20 -8.10
CA GLU A 44 -1.39 5.29 -8.19
C GLU A 44 -1.74 3.88 -7.67
N VAL A 45 -2.46 3.78 -6.56
CA VAL A 45 -2.89 2.46 -6.04
C VAL A 45 -3.84 1.76 -7.00
N GLU A 46 -4.75 2.48 -7.65
CA GLU A 46 -5.62 1.93 -8.69
C GLU A 46 -4.81 1.43 -9.88
N ASP A 47 -3.84 2.21 -10.36
CA ASP A 47 -2.94 1.80 -11.44
C ASP A 47 -2.10 0.57 -11.06
N PHE A 48 -1.64 0.47 -9.82
CA PHE A 48 -0.90 -0.70 -9.34
C PHE A 48 -1.77 -1.96 -9.26
N ILE A 49 -3.04 -1.82 -8.89
CA ILE A 49 -4.00 -2.93 -8.90
C ILE A 49 -4.29 -3.36 -10.33
N LEU A 50 -4.53 -2.41 -11.25
CA LEU A 50 -4.83 -2.68 -12.65
C LEU A 50 -3.65 -3.31 -13.40
N SER A 51 -2.42 -2.91 -13.05
CA SER A 51 -1.18 -3.49 -13.59
C SER A 51 -0.75 -4.79 -12.92
N GLU A 52 -1.52 -5.30 -11.95
CA GLU A 52 -1.20 -6.47 -11.13
C GLU A 52 0.14 -6.38 -10.37
N THR A 53 0.69 -5.17 -10.21
CA THR A 53 1.91 -4.91 -9.42
C THR A 53 1.63 -4.83 -7.92
N LEU A 54 0.37 -4.54 -7.56
CA LEU A 54 -0.13 -4.58 -6.19
C LEU A 54 -1.18 -5.69 -6.04
N LYS A 55 -0.94 -6.62 -5.11
CA LYS A 55 -1.83 -7.75 -4.82
C LYS A 55 -2.21 -7.76 -3.35
N LYS A 56 -3.50 -7.93 -3.07
CA LYS A 56 -3.97 -8.15 -1.71
C LYS A 56 -3.72 -9.62 -1.34
N ASN A 57 -2.95 -9.84 -0.27
CA ASN A 57 -2.76 -11.18 0.31
C ASN A 57 -4.02 -11.67 1.03
#